data_AF-A0A7J7QQB8-F1
#
_entry.id   AF-A0A7J7QQB8-F1
#
_cell.length_a   1.000
_cell.length_b   1.000
_cell.length_c   1.000
_cell.angle_alpha   90.00
_cell.angle_beta   90.00
_cell.angle_gamma   90.00
#
_symmetry.space_group_name_H-M   'P 1'
#
loop_
_entity.id
_entity.type
_entity.pdbx_description
1 polymer ?
#
loop_
_entity_poly.entity_id
_entity_poly.type
_entity_poly.pdbx_seq_one_letter_code
_entity_poly.pdbx_strand_id
1 'polypeptide(L)'
;MSDLLATGSTFRTLQMLKRQPGLLRLSPAEVACRVLQLKLLMPEANIPELLYQKPSLLLLQDIPGTISPALAKLAAIMPGIPVVRKLHEGTNAFCNFCSLLEASGGGLMKAKT
;
A
#
# COMPACT_ATOMS: atom_id res chain seq x y z
N MET A 1 -5.18 -15.62 8.07
CA MET A 1 -4.99 -14.20 7.73
C MET A 1 -4.03 -13.50 8.67
N SER A 2 -4.01 -13.85 9.96
CA SER A 2 -3.18 -13.26 11.01
C SER A 2 -1.68 -13.25 10.70
N ASP A 3 -1.15 -14.36 10.18
CA ASP A 3 0.28 -14.48 9.86
C ASP A 3 0.67 -13.88 8.50
N LEU A 4 -0.31 -13.70 7.61
CA LEU A 4 -0.09 -13.33 6.21
C LEU A 4 0.15 -11.84 5.99
N LEU A 5 -0.40 -10.99 6.86
CA LEU A 5 -0.17 -9.55 6.81
C LEU A 5 1.10 -9.13 7.56
N ALA A 6 1.73 -10.04 8.32
CA ALA A 6 3.00 -9.84 9.01
C ALA A 6 3.18 -8.43 9.62
N THR A 7 2.11 -7.83 10.14
CA THR A 7 2.19 -6.56 10.88
C THR A 7 2.72 -6.79 12.30
N GLY A 8 3.23 -7.99 12.60
CA GLY A 8 3.79 -8.39 13.90
C GLY A 8 2.78 -8.39 15.06
N SER A 9 1.51 -8.05 14.79
CA SER A 9 0.51 -7.82 15.82
C SER A 9 -0.89 -8.03 15.27
N THR A 10 -1.59 -9.01 15.85
CA THR A 10 -3.03 -9.25 15.60
C THR A 10 -3.86 -7.99 15.83
N PHE A 11 -3.47 -7.15 16.81
CA PHE A 11 -4.10 -5.87 17.06
C PHE A 11 -3.97 -4.91 15.88
N ARG A 12 -2.79 -4.79 15.28
CA ARG A 12 -2.58 -3.96 14.07
C ARG A 12 -3.43 -4.46 12.91
N THR A 13 -3.52 -5.78 12.73
CA THR A 13 -4.40 -6.38 11.73
C THR A 13 -5.86 -6.00 11.97
N LEU A 14 -6.36 -6.10 13.21
CA LEU A 14 -7.72 -5.69 13.55
C LEU A 14 -7.95 -4.19 13.31
N GLN A 15 -6.99 -3.34 13.62
CA GLN A 15 -7.07 -1.90 13.34
C GLN A 15 -7.08 -1.60 11.84
N MET A 16 -6.35 -2.36 11.02
CA MET A 16 -6.42 -2.25 9.56
C MET A 16 -7.80 -2.65 9.04
N LEU A 17 -8.35 -3.77 9.53
CA LEU A 17 -9.68 -4.26 9.14
C LEU A 17 -10.78 -3.28 9.57
N LYS A 18 -10.67 -2.66 10.75
CA LYS A 18 -11.60 -1.62 11.21
C LYS A 18 -11.58 -0.40 10.29
N ARG A 19 -10.40 0.05 9.85
CA ARG A 19 -10.26 1.20 8.95
C ARG A 19 -10.66 0.89 7.51
N GLN A 20 -10.44 -0.35 7.07
CA GLN A 20 -10.73 -0.79 5.71
C GLN A 20 -11.45 -2.15 5.72
N PRO A 21 -12.77 -2.19 5.99
CA PRO A 21 -13.53 -3.43 6.10
C PRO A 21 -13.60 -4.21 4.79
N GLY A 22 -13.39 -3.55 3.64
CA GLY A 22 -13.31 -4.20 2.33
C GLY A 22 -12.21 -5.28 2.23
N LEU A 23 -11.19 -5.25 3.10
CA LEU A 23 -10.15 -6.28 3.16
C LEU A 23 -10.69 -7.65 3.57
N LEU A 24 -11.81 -7.72 4.29
CA LEU A 24 -12.47 -8.98 4.66
C LEU A 24 -12.99 -9.75 3.44
N ARG A 25 -13.10 -9.09 2.27
CA ARG A 25 -13.54 -9.72 1.02
C ARG A 25 -12.42 -10.45 0.29
N LEU A 26 -11.16 -10.19 0.64
CA LEU A 26 -10.02 -10.85 0.01
C LEU A 26 -9.78 -12.21 0.67
N SER A 27 -9.51 -13.24 -0.12
CA SER A 27 -9.00 -14.51 0.41
C SER A 27 -7.55 -14.37 0.89
N PRO A 28 -7.08 -15.28 1.78
CA PRO A 28 -5.69 -15.28 2.23
C PRO A 28 -4.68 -15.38 1.06
N ALA A 29 -5.01 -16.15 0.02
CA ALA A 29 -4.16 -16.30 -1.17
C ALA A 29 -4.07 -15.00 -1.97
N GLU A 30 -5.17 -14.27 -2.13
CA GLU A 30 -5.17 -12.96 -2.79
C GLU A 30 -4.35 -11.93 -2.01
N VAL A 31 -4.48 -11.91 -0.67
CA VAL A 31 -3.66 -11.05 0.17
C VAL A 31 -2.17 -11.39 -0.02
N ALA A 32 -1.79 -12.67 0.03
CA ALA A 32 -0.42 -13.11 -0.18
C ALA A 32 0.15 -12.63 -1.51
N CYS A 33 -0.61 -12.87 -2.60
CA CYS A 33 -0.22 -12.50 -3.96
C CYS A 33 0.00 -10.98 -4.07
N ARG A 34 -0.94 -10.18 -3.56
CA ARG A 34 -0.85 -8.72 -3.60
C ARG A 34 0.32 -8.19 -2.77
N VAL A 35 0.58 -8.76 -1.59
CA VAL A 35 1.75 -8.43 -0.76
C VAL A 35 3.05 -8.74 -1.50
N LEU A 36 3.14 -9.89 -2.18
CA LEU A 36 4.29 -10.26 -2.99
C LEU A 36 4.49 -9.31 -4.16
N GLN A 37 3.42 -8.95 -4.88
CA GLN A 37 3.49 -7.95 -5.96
C GLN A 37 4.04 -6.61 -5.46
N LEU A 38 3.55 -6.12 -4.30
CA LEU A 38 4.08 -4.91 -3.67
C LEU A 38 5.56 -5.05 -3.32
N LYS A 39 5.98 -6.21 -2.81
CA LYS A 39 7.38 -6.45 -2.46
C LYS A 39 8.29 -6.53 -3.69
N LEU A 40 7.81 -7.08 -4.80
CA LEU A 40 8.56 -7.11 -6.07
C LEU A 40 8.72 -5.71 -6.68
N LEU A 41 7.68 -4.88 -6.61
CA LEU A 41 7.72 -3.51 -7.13
C LEU A 41 8.53 -2.55 -6.24
N MET A 42 8.51 -2.80 -4.93
CA MET A 42 9.15 -1.97 -3.91
C MET A 42 10.01 -2.83 -2.97
N PRO A 43 11.12 -3.40 -3.46
CA PRO A 43 11.93 -4.36 -2.70
C PRO A 43 12.51 -3.75 -1.42
N GLU A 44 12.83 -2.46 -1.46
CA GLU A 44 13.38 -1.73 -0.31
C GLU A 44 12.31 -1.20 0.66
N ALA A 45 11.02 -1.26 0.31
CA ALA A 45 9.97 -0.76 1.17
C ALA A 45 9.67 -1.72 2.32
N ASN A 46 9.36 -1.14 3.48
CA ASN A 46 8.78 -1.83 4.61
C ASN A 46 7.27 -2.03 4.36
N ILE A 47 6.93 -3.10 3.65
CA ILE A 47 5.56 -3.40 3.22
C ILE A 47 4.57 -3.52 4.39
N PRO A 48 4.88 -4.21 5.51
CA PRO A 48 3.95 -4.27 6.65
C PRO A 48 3.57 -2.90 7.21
N GLU A 49 4.55 -2.00 7.36
CA GLU A 49 4.30 -0.65 7.88
C GLU A 49 3.55 0.21 6.85
N LEU A 50 3.90 0.07 5.57
CA LEU A 50 3.19 0.74 4.47
C LEU A 50 1.71 0.32 4.39
N LEU A 51 1.44 -0.98 4.54
CA LEU A 51 0.08 -1.52 4.56
C LEU A 51 -0.68 -1.11 5.81
N TYR A 52 0.00 -1.01 6.96
CA TYR A 52 -0.60 -0.47 8.16
C TYR A 52 -1.02 0.99 8.00
N GLN A 53 -0.26 1.79 7.26
CA GLN A 53 -0.60 3.20 6.97
C GLN A 53 -1.67 3.33 5.88
N LYS A 54 -1.59 2.53 4.81
CA LYS A 54 -2.52 2.56 3.68
C LYS A 54 -3.01 1.14 3.32
N PRO A 55 -3.98 0.58 4.07
CA PRO A 55 -4.47 -0.78 3.83
C PRO A 55 -5.16 -0.95 2.48
N SER A 56 -5.66 0.14 1.90
CA SER A 56 -6.34 0.16 0.60
C SER A 56 -5.45 -0.23 -0.57
N LEU A 57 -4.12 -0.25 -0.42
CA LEU A 57 -3.21 -0.74 -1.47
C LEU A 57 -3.52 -2.19 -1.86
N LEU A 58 -3.97 -3.00 -0.90
CA LEU A 58 -4.38 -4.37 -1.16
C LEU A 58 -5.71 -4.47 -1.90
N LEU A 59 -6.44 -3.37 -2.13
CA LEU A 59 -7.72 -3.39 -2.85
C LEU A 59 -7.58 -2.91 -4.30
N LEU A 60 -6.40 -2.45 -4.71
CA LEU A 60 -6.13 -2.09 -6.10
C LEU A 60 -6.31 -3.32 -7.00
N GLN A 61 -7.03 -3.15 -8.11
CA GLN A 61 -7.22 -4.23 -9.10
C GLN A 61 -5.95 -4.48 -9.90
N ASP A 62 -5.27 -3.40 -10.31
CA ASP A 62 -3.99 -3.46 -11.02
C ASP A 62 -2.90 -2.77 -10.21
N ILE A 63 -2.31 -3.53 -9.27
CA ILE A 63 -1.19 -3.08 -8.44
C ILE A 63 0.00 -2.61 -9.30
N PRO A 64 0.55 -3.41 -10.23
CA PRO A 64 1.73 -2.99 -10.99
C PRO A 64 1.46 -1.80 -11.90
N GLY A 65 0.31 -1.75 -12.58
CA GLY A 65 -0.04 -0.63 -13.46
C GLY A 65 -0.33 0.67 -12.71
N THR A 66 -0.75 0.61 -11.44
CA THR A 66 -1.01 1.81 -10.63
C THR A 66 0.25 2.29 -9.88
N ILE A 67 1.03 1.38 -9.30
CA ILE A 67 2.14 1.74 -8.40
C ILE A 67 3.39 2.15 -9.19
N SER A 68 3.74 1.43 -10.25
CA SER A 68 4.93 1.72 -11.05
C SER A 68 4.98 3.17 -11.57
N PRO A 69 3.92 3.71 -12.21
CA PRO A 69 3.93 5.09 -12.65
C PRO A 69 3.93 6.09 -11.49
N ALA A 70 3.28 5.78 -10.37
CA ALA A 70 3.31 6.62 -9.18
C ALA A 70 4.73 6.72 -8.59
N LEU A 71 5.45 5.60 -8.53
CA LEU A 71 6.85 5.58 -8.08
C LEU A 71 7.77 6.34 -9.03
N ALA A 72 7.59 6.17 -10.35
CA ALA A 72 8.38 6.89 -11.34
C ALA A 72 8.18 8.41 -11.23
N LYS A 73 6.92 8.86 -11.09
CA LYS A 73 6.60 10.27 -10.85
C LYS A 73 7.19 10.77 -9.53
N LEU A 74 7.11 9.98 -8.47
CA LEU A 74 7.65 10.34 -7.16
C LEU A 74 9.18 10.51 -7.18
N ALA A 75 9.88 9.61 -7.89
CA ALA A 75 11.32 9.71 -8.09
C ALA A 75 11.71 10.96 -8.91
N ALA A 76 10.88 11.36 -9.87
CA ALA A 76 11.09 12.59 -10.64
C ALA A 76 10.84 13.86 -9.81
N ILE A 77 9.84 13.85 -8.92
CA ILE A 77 9.53 14.98 -8.02
C ILE A 77 10.60 15.14 -6.95
N MET A 78 11.20 14.04 -6.47
CA MET A 78 12.19 14.04 -5.39
C MET A 78 13.50 13.36 -5.81
N PRO A 79 14.26 13.99 -6.72
CA PRO A 79 15.53 13.43 -7.17
C PRO A 79 16.53 13.35 -6.00
N GLY A 80 17.25 12.23 -5.92
CA GLY A 80 18.30 12.01 -4.90
C GLY A 80 17.80 11.49 -3.55
N ILE A 81 16.48 11.41 -3.33
CA ILE A 81 15.92 10.79 -2.12
C ILE A 81 15.60 9.31 -2.43
N PRO A 82 16.01 8.34 -1.59
CA PRO A 82 15.62 6.94 -1.75
C PRO A 82 14.14 6.76 -1.36
N VAL A 83 13.24 7.20 -2.23
CA VAL A 83 11.80 7.34 -1.95
C VAL A 83 11.18 6.02 -1.51
N VAL A 84 11.47 4.92 -2.20
CA VAL A 84 10.91 3.58 -1.94
C VAL A 84 11.23 3.11 -0.52
N ARG A 85 12.48 3.31 -0.07
CA ARG A 85 12.91 2.94 1.28
C ARG A 85 12.20 3.77 2.35
N LYS A 86 11.97 5.06 2.09
CA LYS A 86 11.39 6.02 3.04
C LYS A 86 9.87 6.11 3.02
N LEU A 87 9.19 5.38 2.13
CA LEU A 87 7.72 5.42 2.02
C LEU A 87 7.00 5.07 3.32
N HIS A 88 7.61 4.29 4.20
CA HIS A 88 7.01 3.90 5.48
C HIS A 88 7.22 4.93 6.59
N GLU A 89 8.08 5.93 6.41
CA GLU A 89 8.46 6.87 7.47
C GLU A 89 7.38 7.94 7.73
N GLY A 90 6.22 7.88 7.07
CA GLY A 90 5.15 8.88 7.22
C GLY A 90 5.56 10.29 6.78
N THR A 91 6.56 10.38 5.90
CA THR A 91 7.13 11.65 5.42
C THR A 91 6.38 12.19 4.21
N ASN A 92 6.79 13.37 3.70
CA ASN A 92 6.30 13.96 2.45
C ASN A 92 6.32 12.95 1.27
N ALA A 93 7.27 12.00 1.26
CA ALA A 93 7.34 10.93 0.26
C ALA A 93 6.06 10.08 0.22
N PHE A 94 5.57 9.69 1.40
CA PHE A 94 4.37 8.86 1.55
C PHE A 94 3.10 9.61 1.19
N CYS A 95 2.97 10.87 1.64
CA CYS A 95 1.83 11.72 1.30
C CYS A 95 1.75 11.94 -0.22
N ASN A 96 2.87 12.32 -0.85
CA ASN A 96 2.94 12.50 -2.30
C ASN A 96 2.63 11.21 -3.05
N PHE A 97 3.14 10.07 -2.57
CA PHE A 97 2.82 8.76 -3.13
C PHE A 97 1.32 8.48 -3.08
N CYS A 98 0.67 8.70 -1.93
CA CYS A 98 -0.78 8.51 -1.79
C CYS A 98 -1.57 9.43 -2.73
N SER A 99 -1.19 10.71 -2.83
CA SER A 99 -1.83 11.65 -3.77
C SER A 99 -1.67 11.22 -5.23
N LEU A 100 -0.51 10.68 -5.61
CA LEU A 100 -0.27 10.18 -6.96
C LEU A 100 -1.10 8.93 -7.28
N LEU A 101 -1.33 8.05 -6.30
CA LEU A 101 -2.20 6.89 -6.45
C LEU A 101 -3.67 7.30 -6.65
N GLU A 102 -4.13 8.32 -5.91
CA GLU A 102 -5.49 8.85 -6.03
C GLU A 102 -5.71 9.59 -7.36
N ALA A 103 -4.69 10.32 -7.84
CA ALA A 103 -4.73 11.01 -9.13
C ALA A 103 -4.68 10.07 -10.35
N SER A 104 -4.09 8.88 -10.21
CA SER A 104 -3.90 7.93 -11.32
C SER A 104 -5.13 7.05 -11.59
N GLY A 105 -6.29 7.38 -11.04
CA GLY A 105 -7.56 6.70 -11.35
C GLY A 105 -7.71 5.32 -10.71
N GLY A 106 -6.82 4.94 -9.77
CA GLY A 106 -7.02 3.78 -8.92
C GLY A 106 -8.20 4.03 -8.01
N GLY A 107 -9.39 3.62 -8.43
CA GLY A 107 -10.65 3.74 -7.70
C GLY A 107 -10.54 3.14 -6.31
N LEU A 108 -10.03 3.91 -5.36
CA LEU A 108 -10.39 3.85 -3.97
C LEU A 108 -11.88 4.21 -3.95
N MET A 109 -12.74 3.22 -4.18
CA MET A 109 -14.16 3.38 -3.95
C MET A 109 -14.30 3.95 -2.55
N LYS A 110 -14.68 5.24 -2.48
CA LYS A 110 -15.14 5.85 -1.24
C LYS A 110 -16.25 4.94 -0.76
N ALA A 111 -16.00 4.22 0.33
CA ALA A 111 -17.07 3.55 1.04
C ALA A 111 -18.03 4.67 1.46
N LYS A 112 -19.15 4.79 0.73
CA LYS A 112 -20.29 5.55 1.19
C LYS A 112 -20.74 4.89 2.48
N THR A 113 -20.52 5.58 3.59
CA THR A 113 -21.35 5.46 4.80
C THR A 113 -22.80 5.69 4.45
#